data_AF-A0A1Z5K009-F1
#
_entry.id   AF-A0A1Z5K009-F1
#
_cell.length_a   1.000
_cell.length_b   1.000
_cell.length_c   1.000
_cell.angle_alpha   90.00
_cell.angle_beta   90.00
_cell.angle_gamma   90.00
#
_symmetry.space_group_name_H-M   'P 1'
#
loop_
_entity.id
_entity.type
_entity.pdbx_description
1 polymer ?
#
loop_
_entity_poly.entity_id
_entity_poly.type
_entity_poly.pdbx_seq_one_letter_code
_entity_poly.pdbx_strand_id
1 'polypeptide(L)'
;MRVGVCVGGSITEYSQGAMLAHEVGHWLGLYHTFEDGCSARSDRIDDTPRELEAFRGCGQIEGFPLNRDSCPNDGGKDPIHNFMDYAYDECKFEFTQGQVQRMQASYERYRQGK
;
A
#
# COMPACT_ATOMS: atom_id res chain seq x y z
N MET A 1 -12.24 18.79 -2.01
CA MET A 1 -11.32 18.29 -0.97
C MET A 1 -12.17 17.68 0.14
N ARG A 2 -12.16 16.36 0.31
CA ARG A 2 -12.92 15.70 1.37
C ARG A 2 -12.09 15.75 2.65
N VAL A 3 -12.51 16.58 3.62
CA VAL A 3 -11.85 16.71 4.92
C VAL A 3 -12.36 15.57 5.80
N GLY A 4 -11.69 14.42 5.77
CA GLY A 4 -12.14 13.23 6.52
C GLY A 4 -11.13 12.10 6.70
N VAL A 5 -9.92 12.22 6.14
CA VAL A 5 -8.87 11.19 6.13
C VAL A 5 -7.73 11.42 7.14
N CYS A 6 -7.84 12.48 7.95
CA CYS A 6 -6.94 12.70 9.08
C CYS A 6 -7.41 11.91 10.30
N VAL A 7 -6.54 11.75 11.31
CA VAL A 7 -6.92 11.11 12.58
C VAL A 7 -8.16 11.81 13.17
N GLY A 8 -9.23 11.05 13.41
CA GLY A 8 -10.52 11.58 13.89
C GLY A 8 -11.40 12.28 12.84
N GLY A 9 -11.10 12.11 11.56
CA GLY A 9 -11.90 12.60 10.44
C GLY A 9 -13.25 11.90 10.29
N SER A 10 -14.11 12.47 9.44
CA SER A 10 -15.50 12.00 9.23
C SER A 10 -15.63 10.72 8.38
N ILE A 11 -14.54 10.22 7.80
CA ILE A 11 -14.53 8.96 7.05
C ILE A 11 -13.84 7.92 7.94
N THR A 12 -14.64 7.22 8.75
CA THR A 12 -14.20 6.37 9.85
C THR A 12 -13.23 5.25 9.41
N GLU A 13 -13.38 4.74 8.19
CA GLU A 13 -12.53 3.70 7.62
C GLU A 13 -11.11 4.17 7.32
N TYR A 14 -10.89 5.49 7.19
CA TYR A 14 -9.62 6.11 6.80
C TYR A 14 -9.16 7.19 7.80
N SER A 15 -9.68 7.17 9.02
CA SER A 15 -9.45 8.21 10.03
C SER A 15 -8.45 7.81 11.11
N GLN A 16 -7.52 6.88 10.84
CA GLN A 16 -6.49 6.47 11.81
C GLN A 16 -5.07 6.87 11.37
N GLY A 17 -4.95 7.58 10.25
CA GLY A 17 -3.69 8.17 9.80
C GLY A 17 -2.88 7.29 8.85
N ALA A 18 -3.35 6.08 8.53
CA ALA A 18 -2.67 5.23 7.55
C ALA A 18 -2.75 5.84 6.13
N MET A 19 -3.79 6.65 5.85
CA MET A 19 -3.84 7.46 4.63
C MET A 19 -2.66 8.45 4.53
N LEU A 20 -2.24 9.07 5.65
CA LEU A 20 -1.07 9.96 5.61
C LEU A 20 0.21 9.17 5.23
N ALA A 21 0.37 7.97 5.79
CA ALA A 21 1.48 7.09 5.42
C ALA A 21 1.45 6.73 3.93
N HIS A 22 0.28 6.41 3.38
CA HIS A 22 0.07 6.15 1.95
C HIS A 22 0.52 7.32 1.06
N GLU A 23 0.02 8.53 1.35
CA GLU A 23 0.34 9.71 0.55
C GLU A 23 1.81 10.13 0.67
N VAL A 24 2.41 9.98 1.86
CA VAL A 24 3.86 10.18 2.04
C VAL A 24 4.66 9.12 1.27
N GLY A 25 4.19 7.88 1.22
CA GLY A 25 4.76 6.82 0.39
C GLY A 25 4.82 7.21 -1.08
N HIS A 26 3.71 7.72 -1.64
CA HIS A 26 3.68 8.25 -3.00
C HIS A 26 4.63 9.44 -3.20
N TRP A 27 4.65 10.38 -2.25
CA TRP A 27 5.59 11.50 -2.31
C TRP A 27 7.04 11.01 -2.35
N LEU A 28 7.35 9.94 -1.63
CA LEU A 28 8.65 9.27 -1.64
C LEU A 28 8.83 8.25 -2.79
N GLY A 29 7.91 8.18 -3.74
CA GLY A 29 8.06 7.45 -5.00
C GLY A 29 7.67 5.97 -4.94
N LEU A 30 6.84 5.57 -3.97
CA LEU A 30 6.18 4.27 -3.98
C LEU A 30 4.96 4.27 -4.91
N TYR A 31 4.74 3.14 -5.57
CA TYR A 31 3.52 2.86 -6.33
C TYR A 31 2.53 2.05 -5.48
N HIS A 32 1.30 1.90 -5.95
CA HIS A 32 0.36 0.95 -5.35
C HIS A 32 0.86 -0.48 -5.50
N THR A 33 0.53 -1.36 -4.54
CA THR A 33 0.91 -2.78 -4.56
C THR A 33 0.34 -3.53 -5.78
N PHE A 34 -0.82 -3.09 -6.24
CA PHE A 34 -1.52 -3.59 -7.42
C PHE A 34 -1.15 -2.86 -8.72
N GLU A 35 -0.17 -1.93 -8.69
CA GLU A 35 0.28 -1.23 -9.89
C GLU A 35 0.78 -2.25 -10.92
N ASP A 36 0.32 -2.11 -12.17
CA ASP A 36 0.63 -3.05 -13.27
C ASP A 36 0.31 -4.54 -12.97
N GLY A 37 -0.51 -4.83 -11.96
CA GLY A 37 -1.02 -6.17 -11.64
C GLY A 37 0.06 -7.23 -11.42
N CYS A 38 -0.23 -8.48 -11.81
CA CYS A 38 0.69 -9.61 -11.74
C CYS A 38 1.86 -9.55 -12.76
N SER A 39 2.21 -8.38 -13.29
CA SER A 39 3.30 -8.27 -14.25
C SER A 39 4.67 -8.19 -13.57
N ALA A 40 5.74 -8.55 -14.28
CA ALA A 40 7.12 -8.34 -13.81
C ALA A 40 7.45 -6.87 -13.53
N ARG A 41 6.61 -5.96 -14.02
CA ARG A 41 6.67 -4.53 -13.82
C ARG A 41 5.64 -4.11 -12.77
N SER A 42 5.41 -4.86 -11.70
CA SER A 42 4.44 -4.48 -10.63
C SER A 42 4.86 -3.19 -9.89
N ASP A 43 4.71 -3.06 -8.58
CA ASP A 43 5.08 -1.85 -7.82
C ASP A 43 6.59 -1.46 -7.87
N ARG A 44 7.41 -2.26 -8.59
CA ARG A 44 8.86 -2.10 -8.81
C ARG A 44 9.67 -2.35 -7.53
N ILE A 45 9.16 -3.22 -6.66
CA ILE A 45 9.77 -3.60 -5.40
C ILE A 45 9.71 -5.12 -5.25
N ASP A 46 10.87 -5.75 -5.19
CA ASP A 46 10.98 -7.21 -5.28
C ASP A 46 10.39 -7.96 -4.08
N ASP A 47 10.33 -7.32 -2.90
CA ASP A 47 9.83 -7.91 -1.66
C ASP A 47 8.35 -7.60 -1.38
N THR A 48 7.67 -6.89 -2.27
CA THR A 48 6.21 -6.76 -2.25
C THR A 48 5.60 -7.89 -3.09
N PRO A 49 4.80 -8.80 -2.50
CA PRO A 49 4.01 -9.75 -3.29
C PRO A 49 3.12 -9.03 -4.30
N ARG A 50 3.06 -9.54 -5.53
CA ARG A 50 2.25 -8.92 -6.58
C ARG A 50 0.77 -9.16 -6.31
N GLU A 51 -0.03 -8.17 -6.66
CA GLU A 51 -1.48 -8.19 -6.51
C GLU A 51 -2.14 -7.71 -7.81
N LEU A 52 -3.28 -8.32 -8.17
CA LEU A 52 -4.02 -8.00 -9.39
C LEU A 52 -4.88 -6.73 -9.25
N GLU A 53 -5.50 -6.54 -8.09
CA GLU A 53 -6.46 -5.46 -7.82
C GLU A 53 -6.44 -5.08 -6.35
N ALA A 54 -6.73 -3.83 -6.02
CA ALA A 54 -6.71 -3.35 -4.63
C ALA A 54 -7.72 -4.06 -3.72
N PHE A 55 -7.34 -4.32 -2.46
CA PHE A 55 -8.28 -4.79 -1.45
C PHE A 55 -9.01 -3.60 -0.80
N ARG A 56 -10.34 -3.67 -0.69
CA ARG A 56 -11.17 -2.60 -0.07
C ARG A 56 -11.95 -3.12 1.13
N GLY A 57 -11.28 -3.18 2.27
CA GLY A 57 -11.90 -3.60 3.51
C GLY A 57 -10.91 -3.86 4.63
N CYS A 58 -11.41 -4.51 5.66
CA CYS A 58 -10.58 -5.10 6.70
C CYS A 58 -11.27 -6.35 7.24
N GLY A 59 -10.49 -7.41 7.48
CA GLY A 59 -11.04 -8.70 7.87
C GLY A 59 -11.54 -9.54 6.69
N GLN A 60 -12.25 -10.62 7.00
CA GLN A 60 -12.84 -11.46 5.95
C GLN A 60 -14.02 -10.74 5.31
N ILE A 61 -13.94 -10.53 3.99
CA ILE A 61 -15.03 -9.97 3.20
C ILE A 61 -15.46 -11.02 2.18
N GLU A 62 -16.77 -11.15 1.94
CA GLU A 62 -17.29 -12.06 0.92
C GLU A 62 -16.69 -11.70 -0.45
N GLY A 63 -16.05 -12.68 -1.09
CA GLY A 63 -15.32 -12.47 -2.35
C GLY A 63 -13.88 -11.96 -2.20
N PHE A 64 -13.47 -11.51 -1.01
CA PHE A 64 -12.10 -11.06 -0.72
C PHE A 64 -11.59 -11.64 0.62
N PRO A 65 -11.05 -12.87 0.62
CA PRO A 65 -10.57 -13.49 1.84
C PRO A 65 -9.20 -12.93 2.27
N LEU A 66 -8.90 -12.93 3.58
CA LEU A 66 -7.62 -12.45 4.13
C LEU A 66 -6.38 -13.22 3.62
N ASN A 67 -6.57 -14.41 3.06
CA ASN A 67 -5.52 -15.23 2.48
C ASN A 67 -5.56 -15.23 0.95
N ARG A 68 -6.15 -14.20 0.33
CA ARG A 68 -6.19 -14.03 -1.12
C ARG A 68 -4.78 -14.00 -1.69
N ASP A 69 -4.63 -14.66 -2.81
CA ASP A 69 -3.44 -14.68 -3.64
C ASP A 69 -3.96 -14.54 -5.07
N SER A 70 -3.99 -13.30 -5.55
CA SER A 70 -4.50 -12.95 -6.87
C SER A 70 -3.47 -13.21 -7.98
N CYS A 71 -2.21 -13.44 -7.61
CA CYS A 71 -1.09 -13.72 -8.50
C CYS A 71 -0.37 -15.03 -8.11
N PRO A 72 -1.04 -16.21 -8.19
CA PRO A 72 -0.56 -17.46 -7.58
C PRO A 72 0.72 -18.03 -8.19
N ASN A 73 1.15 -17.53 -9.36
CA ASN A 73 2.38 -17.94 -10.02
C ASN A 73 3.61 -17.13 -9.57
N ASP A 74 3.42 -16.01 -8.86
CA ASP A 74 4.49 -15.09 -8.45
C ASP A 74 4.92 -15.26 -6.98
N GLY A 75 4.14 -16.02 -6.20
CA GLY A 75 4.44 -16.36 -4.82
C GLY A 75 4.12 -15.24 -3.83
N GLY A 76 3.62 -15.64 -2.67
CA GLY A 76 3.14 -14.70 -1.64
C GLY A 76 1.62 -14.52 -1.72
N LYS A 77 1.05 -13.91 -0.68
CA LYS A 77 -0.37 -13.51 -0.65
C LYS A 77 -0.44 -12.03 -0.98
N ASP A 78 -1.61 -11.57 -1.41
CA ASP A 78 -1.83 -10.15 -1.65
C ASP A 78 -1.47 -9.35 -0.38
N PRO A 79 -0.70 -8.26 -0.51
CA PRO A 79 -0.14 -7.52 0.62
C PRO A 79 -1.18 -6.56 1.24
N ILE A 80 -2.32 -7.09 1.66
CA ILE A 80 -3.50 -6.34 2.13
C ILE A 80 -3.27 -5.47 3.38
N HIS A 81 -2.14 -5.65 4.06
CA HIS A 81 -1.74 -4.88 5.24
C HIS A 81 -0.74 -3.76 4.92
N ASN A 82 -0.30 -3.68 3.65
CA ASN A 82 0.64 -2.70 3.19
C ASN A 82 0.00 -1.31 3.12
N PHE A 83 0.74 -0.27 3.51
CA PHE A 83 0.26 1.11 3.40
C PHE A 83 -0.06 1.53 1.97
N MET A 84 0.53 0.88 0.95
CA MET A 84 0.32 1.18 -0.46
C MET A 84 -0.85 0.42 -1.11
N ASP A 85 -1.63 -0.35 -0.34
CA ASP A 85 -2.93 -0.88 -0.76
C ASP A 85 -4.09 0.06 -0.33
N TYR A 86 -5.32 -0.24 -0.72
CA TYR A 86 -6.56 0.48 -0.39
C TYR A 86 -7.38 -0.17 0.73
N ALA A 87 -6.79 -1.09 1.49
CA ALA A 87 -7.41 -1.63 2.69
C ALA A 87 -7.83 -0.51 3.65
N TYR A 88 -8.76 -0.77 4.56
CA TYR A 88 -9.12 0.22 5.58
C TYR A 88 -7.95 0.45 6.54
N ASP A 89 -7.90 1.62 7.16
CA ASP A 89 -6.78 2.02 8.01
C ASP A 89 -6.50 1.02 9.15
N GLU A 90 -7.54 0.43 9.73
CA GLU A 90 -7.41 -0.60 10.78
C GLU A 90 -6.62 -1.85 10.34
N CYS A 91 -6.55 -2.11 9.03
CA CYS A 91 -5.81 -3.23 8.48
C CYS A 91 -4.45 -2.84 7.91
N LYS A 92 -4.10 -1.55 7.79
CA LYS A 92 -2.81 -1.12 7.20
C LYS A 92 -1.81 -0.79 8.30
N PHE A 93 -0.66 -1.44 8.29
CA PHE A 93 0.36 -1.23 9.33
C PHE A 93 1.81 -1.41 8.89
N GLU A 94 2.09 -1.75 7.63
CA GLU A 94 3.46 -2.07 7.20
C GLU A 94 3.90 -1.44 5.87
N PHE A 95 5.20 -1.20 5.80
CA PHE A 95 5.97 -1.11 4.56
C PHE A 95 6.93 -2.30 4.51
N THR A 96 7.26 -2.75 3.31
CA THR A 96 8.34 -3.74 3.12
C THR A 96 9.72 -3.10 3.29
N GLN A 97 10.77 -3.92 3.39
CA GLN A 97 12.13 -3.39 3.48
C GLN A 97 12.54 -2.71 2.16
N GLY A 98 12.14 -3.28 1.02
CA GLY A 98 12.37 -2.70 -0.30
C GLY A 98 11.65 -1.36 -0.49
N GLN A 99 10.43 -1.22 0.04
CA GLN A 99 9.73 0.07 0.08
C GLN A 99 10.50 1.12 0.87
N VAL A 100 10.99 0.78 2.06
CA VAL A 100 11.81 1.70 2.86
C VAL A 100 13.08 2.13 2.11
N GLN A 101 13.79 1.19 1.49
CA GLN A 101 14.99 1.48 0.71
C GLN A 101 14.69 2.41 -0.47
N ARG A 102 13.60 2.16 -1.20
CA ARG A 102 13.17 3.01 -2.32
C ARG A 102 12.81 4.43 -1.87
N MET A 103 12.12 4.55 -0.74
CA MET A 103 11.77 5.84 -0.14
C MET A 103 13.02 6.65 0.24
N GLN A 104 14.01 6.00 0.86
CA GLN A 104 15.29 6.63 1.21
C GLN A 104 16.03 7.10 -0.04
N ALA A 105 16.16 6.25 -1.06
CA ALA A 105 16.82 6.59 -2.31
C ALA A 105 16.12 7.75 -3.05
N SER A 106 14.79 7.81 -3.01
CA SER A 106 14.00 8.91 -3.58
C SER A 106 14.20 10.22 -2.83
N TYR A 107 14.27 10.19 -1.50
CA TYR A 107 14.58 11.36 -0.69
C TYR A 107 15.99 11.90 -1.01
N GLU A 108 16.99 11.03 -0.99
CA GLU A 108 18.37 11.37 -1.32
C GLU A 108 18.49 12.02 -2.70
N ARG A 109 17.86 11.40 -3.71
CA ARG A 109 17.94 11.86 -5.10
C ARG A 109 17.29 13.21 -5.34
N TYR A 110 16.16 13.49 -4.71
CA TYR A 110 15.31 14.62 -5.11
C TYR A 110 15.22 15.75 -4.09
N ARG A 111 15.56 15.48 -2.82
CA ARG A 111 15.19 16.33 -1.68
C ARG A 111 16.30 16.58 -0.66
N GLN A 112 17.35 15.78 -0.66
CA GLN A 112 18.47 16.01 0.25
C GLN A 112 19.07 17.41 0.03
N GLY A 113 19.14 18.20 1.10
CA GLY A 113 19.71 19.55 1.06
C GLY A 113 18.84 20.61 0.38
N LYS A 114 17.56 20.32 0.11
CA LYS A 114 16.55 21.31 -0.30
C LYS A 114 15.67 21.75 0.87
#